data_AF-D3PQ18-F1
#
_entry.id   AF-D3PQ18-F1
#
_cell.length_a   1.000
_cell.length_b   1.000
_cell.length_c   1.000
_cell.angle_alpha   90.00
_cell.angle_beta   90.00
_cell.angle_gamma   90.00
#
_symmetry.space_group_name_H-M   'P 1'
#
loop_
_entity.id
_entity.type
_entity.pdbx_description
1 polymer ?
#
loop_
_entity_poly.entity_id
_entity_poly.type
_entity_poly.pdbx_seq_one_letter_code
_entity_poly.pdbx_strand_id
1 'polypeptide(L)'
;MDGRKRLFMRFLRRSVWAYFWGSLAVLVNALIVHGLYFGWPAWVWGYAVAIGALVAPLVALLDLWWARRQLNPTQRVFLDGADSLEAARQAYRNLVHWPVLSVGRVMGPHLLGTMGGFLLAIDWAHRWGGFPTGPLEMLYLLPWYPLNAALHAIIEYLVGASQSQRLMAYLRERFGDEVVVSSRLRIPFVFKVLGVLVALGLLPLL
;
A
#
# COMPACT_ATOMS: atom_id res chain seq x y z
N MET A 1 -4.90 28.78 9.64
CA MET A 1 -4.74 27.65 8.69
C MET A 1 -6.05 27.46 7.95
N ASP A 2 -6.03 27.56 6.62
CA ASP A 2 -7.21 27.47 5.73
C ASP A 2 -7.97 26.12 5.91
N GLY A 3 -9.30 26.14 5.84
CA GLY A 3 -10.18 24.98 6.05
C GLY A 3 -9.89 23.82 5.11
N ARG A 4 -9.62 24.12 3.83
CA ARG A 4 -9.24 23.12 2.81
C ARG A 4 -7.90 22.46 3.12
N LYS A 5 -6.91 23.23 3.59
CA LYS A 5 -5.59 22.72 3.97
C LYS A 5 -5.71 21.74 5.14
N ARG A 6 -6.52 22.07 6.16
CA ARG A 6 -6.78 21.16 7.29
C ARG A 6 -7.50 19.87 6.87
N LEU A 7 -8.39 19.94 5.88
CA LEU A 7 -9.07 18.77 5.35
C LEU A 7 -8.07 17.85 4.64
N PHE A 8 -7.24 18.40 3.76
CA PHE A 8 -6.23 17.63 3.04
C PHE A 8 -5.15 17.05 3.96
N MET A 9 -4.66 17.80 4.95
CA MET A 9 -3.69 17.28 5.92
C MET A 9 -4.26 16.12 6.77
N ARG A 10 -5.57 16.16 7.08
CA ARG A 10 -6.23 15.02 7.75
C ARG A 10 -6.31 13.78 6.85
N PHE A 11 -6.66 13.97 5.58
CA PHE A 11 -6.64 12.89 4.58
C PHE A 11 -5.24 12.28 4.43
N LEU A 12 -4.21 13.12 4.27
CA LEU A 12 -2.83 12.68 4.09
C LEU A 12 -2.34 11.91 5.32
N ARG A 13 -2.54 12.46 6.52
CA ARG A 13 -2.15 11.82 7.77
C ARG A 13 -2.82 10.45 7.94
N ARG A 14 -4.12 10.34 7.66
CA ARG A 14 -4.84 9.07 7.74
C ARG A 14 -4.33 8.05 6.71
N SER A 15 -4.04 8.49 5.49
CA SER A 15 -3.50 7.62 4.44
C SER A 15 -2.09 7.12 4.78
N VAL A 16 -1.23 8.00 5.30
CA VAL A 16 0.13 7.62 5.77
C VAL A 16 0.06 6.65 6.94
N TRP A 17 -0.85 6.88 7.91
CA TRP A 17 -1.02 5.93 9.01
C TRP A 17 -1.56 4.57 8.55
N ALA A 18 -2.46 4.55 7.57
CA ALA A 18 -2.95 3.29 6.99
C ALA A 18 -1.81 2.51 6.34
N TYR A 19 -0.96 3.20 5.56
CA TYR A 19 0.25 2.63 4.99
C TYR A 19 1.19 2.07 6.08
N PHE A 20 1.50 2.86 7.11
CA PHE A 20 2.43 2.45 8.17
C PHE A 20 1.91 1.24 8.95
N TRP A 21 0.67 1.28 9.44
CA TRP A 21 0.09 0.16 10.19
C TRP A 21 -0.16 -1.05 9.31
N GLY A 22 -0.55 -0.85 8.05
CA GLY A 22 -0.68 -1.93 7.07
C GLY A 22 0.66 -2.63 6.84
N SER A 23 1.72 -1.85 6.55
CA SER A 23 3.09 -2.34 6.36
C SER A 23 3.61 -3.10 7.60
N LEU A 24 3.38 -2.55 8.79
CA LEU A 24 3.80 -3.20 10.04
C LEU A 24 3.07 -4.52 10.27
N ALA A 25 1.75 -4.55 10.08
CA ALA A 25 0.95 -5.76 10.23
C ALA A 25 1.44 -6.87 9.28
N VAL A 26 1.68 -6.54 8.02
CA VAL A 26 2.14 -7.54 7.03
C VAL A 26 3.60 -7.95 7.20
N LEU A 27 4.45 -7.07 7.75
CA LEU A 27 5.82 -7.43 8.14
C LEU A 27 5.82 -8.42 9.32
N VAL A 28 5.04 -8.16 10.36
CA VAL A 28 4.88 -9.07 11.49
C VAL A 28 4.33 -10.42 11.02
N ASN A 29 3.29 -10.39 10.18
CA ASN A 29 2.73 -11.60 9.58
C ASN A 29 3.77 -12.37 8.75
N ALA A 30 4.62 -11.67 8.00
CA ALA A 30 5.71 -12.29 7.23
C ALA A 30 6.74 -12.97 8.13
N LEU A 31 7.20 -12.29 9.18
CA LEU A 31 8.16 -12.85 10.13
C LEU A 31 7.59 -14.12 10.78
N ILE A 32 6.33 -14.10 11.20
CA ILE A 32 5.66 -15.26 11.81
C ILE A 32 5.57 -16.42 10.82
N VAL A 33 5.04 -16.18 9.61
CA VAL A 33 4.87 -17.25 8.62
C VAL A 33 6.21 -17.86 8.20
N HIS A 34 7.23 -17.05 7.96
CA HIS A 34 8.56 -17.56 7.59
C HIS A 34 9.22 -18.30 8.76
N GLY A 35 9.18 -17.71 9.96
CA GLY A 35 9.78 -18.32 11.14
C GLY A 35 9.16 -19.67 11.49
N LEU A 36 7.84 -19.81 11.35
CA LEU A 36 7.14 -21.09 11.55
C LEU A 36 7.41 -22.08 10.41
N TYR A 37 7.35 -21.63 9.15
CA TYR A 37 7.54 -22.52 8.00
C TYR A 37 8.94 -23.12 7.95
N PHE A 38 9.98 -22.33 8.24
CA PHE A 38 11.38 -22.76 8.21
C PHE A 38 11.92 -23.22 9.58
N GLY A 39 11.12 -23.19 10.64
CA GLY A 39 11.54 -23.62 11.98
C GLY A 39 12.72 -22.82 12.53
N TRP A 40 12.67 -21.49 12.40
CA TRP A 40 13.81 -20.63 12.72
C TRP A 40 14.20 -20.65 14.21
N PRO A 41 15.48 -20.93 14.55
CA PRO A 41 15.98 -20.72 15.90
C PRO A 41 16.02 -19.23 16.28
N ALA A 42 16.04 -18.93 17.58
CA ALA A 42 15.87 -17.58 18.12
C ALA A 42 16.79 -16.50 17.50
N TRP A 43 18.05 -16.85 17.19
CA TRP A 43 19.00 -15.90 16.60
C TRP A 43 18.62 -15.43 15.19
N VAL A 44 17.89 -16.26 14.43
CA VAL A 44 17.46 -15.94 13.06
C VAL A 44 16.36 -14.88 13.07
N TRP A 45 15.52 -14.85 14.10
CA TRP A 45 14.52 -13.80 14.28
C TRP A 45 15.16 -12.42 14.39
N GLY A 46 16.30 -12.32 15.09
CA GLY A 46 17.08 -11.08 15.19
C GLY A 46 17.58 -10.61 13.82
N TYR A 47 18.14 -11.52 13.02
CA TYR A 47 18.54 -11.22 11.65
C TYR A 47 17.37 -10.84 10.75
N ALA A 48 16.25 -11.55 10.83
CA ALA A 48 15.06 -11.27 10.02
C ALA A 48 14.48 -9.87 10.33
N VAL A 49 14.45 -9.48 11.61
CA VAL A 49 14.07 -8.13 12.04
C VAL A 49 15.07 -7.09 11.53
N ALA A 50 16.38 -7.35 11.60
CA ALA A 50 17.40 -6.43 11.09
C ALA A 50 17.29 -6.23 9.58
N ILE A 51 17.08 -7.31 8.81
CA ILE A 51 16.82 -7.25 7.36
C ILE A 51 15.55 -6.44 7.10
N GLY A 52 14.47 -6.69 7.84
CA GLY A 52 13.23 -5.92 7.71
C GLY A 52 13.42 -4.43 7.99
N ALA A 53 14.19 -4.08 9.03
CA ALA A 53 14.52 -2.71 9.37
C ALA A 53 15.41 -2.03 8.32
N LEU A 54 16.22 -2.79 7.58
CA LEU A 54 17.04 -2.29 6.47
C LEU A 54 16.21 -2.04 5.20
N VAL A 55 15.35 -3.00 4.84
CA VAL A 55 14.61 -2.98 3.56
C VAL A 55 13.36 -2.09 3.63
N ALA A 56 12.59 -2.17 4.72
CA ALA A 56 11.30 -1.50 4.80
C ALA A 56 11.36 0.03 4.62
N PRO A 57 12.34 0.77 5.17
CA PRO A 57 12.45 2.21 4.94
C PRO A 57 12.68 2.57 3.48
N LEU A 58 13.47 1.79 2.75
CA LEU A 58 13.76 2.03 1.33
C LEU A 58 12.50 1.85 0.47
N VAL A 59 11.75 0.77 0.72
CA VAL A 59 10.46 0.53 0.06
C VAL A 59 9.47 1.64 0.42
N ALA A 60 9.41 2.05 1.69
CA ALA A 60 8.53 3.12 2.14
C ALA A 60 8.83 4.46 1.48
N LEU A 61 10.10 4.81 1.28
CA LEU A 61 10.48 6.03 0.57
C LEU A 61 9.99 6.01 -0.89
N LEU A 62 10.16 4.90 -1.58
CA LEU A 62 9.68 4.72 -2.96
C LEU A 62 8.15 4.85 -3.03
N ASP A 63 7.45 4.18 -2.12
CA ASP A 63 6.01 4.16 -2.06
C ASP A 63 5.41 5.54 -1.77
N LEU A 64 5.94 6.23 -0.76
CA LEU A 64 5.49 7.56 -0.39
C LEU A 64 5.80 8.59 -1.47
N TRP A 65 6.91 8.43 -2.18
CA TRP A 65 7.23 9.25 -3.35
C TRP A 65 6.22 9.03 -4.49
N TRP A 66 5.86 7.78 -4.78
CA TRP A 66 4.86 7.44 -5.79
C TRP A 66 3.48 7.98 -5.41
N ALA A 67 3.06 7.78 -4.16
CA ALA A 67 1.83 8.32 -3.60
C ALA A 67 1.77 9.86 -3.70
N ARG A 68 2.88 10.54 -3.42
CA ARG A 68 2.97 12.00 -3.56
C ARG A 68 2.75 12.44 -5.01
N ARG A 69 3.30 11.72 -5.99
CA ARG A 69 3.09 12.02 -7.41
C ARG A 69 1.65 11.81 -7.84
N GLN A 70 1.03 10.71 -7.41
CA GLN A 70 -0.38 10.44 -7.67
C GLN A 70 -1.30 11.49 -7.03
N LEU A 71 -0.95 12.03 -5.86
CA LEU A 71 -1.75 13.06 -5.18
C LEU A 71 -1.51 14.49 -5.69
N ASN A 72 -0.60 14.73 -6.63
CA ASN A 72 -0.27 16.07 -7.12
C ASN A 72 -1.50 16.88 -7.60
N PRO A 73 -2.45 16.32 -8.41
CA PRO A 73 -3.63 17.07 -8.83
C PRO A 73 -4.50 17.53 -7.65
N THR A 74 -4.60 16.70 -6.61
CA THR A 74 -5.33 17.04 -5.39
C THR A 74 -4.57 18.07 -4.55
N GLN A 75 -3.23 17.98 -4.47
CA GLN A 75 -2.40 18.97 -3.77
C GLN A 75 -2.56 20.37 -4.36
N ARG A 76 -2.63 20.50 -5.69
CA ARG A 76 -2.81 21.81 -6.36
C ARG A 76 -4.06 22.54 -5.90
N VAL A 77 -5.17 21.82 -5.73
CA VAL A 77 -6.44 22.44 -5.31
C VAL A 77 -6.46 22.73 -3.81
N PHE A 78 -6.01 21.78 -2.98
CA PHE A 78 -6.17 21.88 -1.52
C PHE A 78 -5.02 22.59 -0.80
N LEU A 79 -3.82 22.63 -1.36
CA LEU A 79 -2.62 23.25 -0.76
C LEU A 79 -2.18 24.50 -1.51
N ASP A 80 -2.03 24.38 -2.83
CA ASP A 80 -1.49 25.46 -3.68
C ASP A 80 -2.55 26.49 -4.05
N GLY A 81 -3.82 26.11 -3.90
CA GLY A 81 -4.97 26.98 -4.01
C GLY A 81 -5.47 27.22 -5.42
N ALA A 82 -5.17 26.32 -6.36
CA ALA A 82 -5.77 26.34 -7.69
C ALA A 82 -7.30 26.25 -7.61
N ASP A 83 -7.98 27.23 -8.19
CA ASP A 83 -9.44 27.43 -8.01
C ASP A 83 -10.23 27.31 -9.32
N SER A 84 -9.64 26.71 -10.36
CA SER A 84 -10.35 26.47 -11.62
C SER A 84 -11.18 25.19 -11.57
N LEU A 85 -12.32 25.19 -12.25
CA LEU A 85 -13.18 24.01 -12.41
C LEU A 85 -12.41 22.82 -12.99
N GLU A 86 -11.48 23.06 -13.92
CA GLU A 86 -10.66 22.01 -14.50
C GLU A 86 -9.69 21.37 -13.49
N ALA A 87 -9.05 22.18 -12.64
CA ALA A 87 -8.22 21.66 -11.55
C ALA A 87 -9.06 20.86 -10.55
N ALA A 88 -10.28 21.34 -10.23
CA ALA A 88 -11.22 20.64 -9.36
C ALA A 88 -11.67 19.29 -9.95
N ARG A 89 -11.96 19.23 -11.26
CA ARG A 89 -12.31 17.99 -11.97
C ARG A 89 -11.17 16.97 -11.95
N GLN A 90 -9.92 17.42 -12.14
CA GLN A 90 -8.75 16.55 -12.06
C GLN A 90 -8.54 16.02 -10.63
N ALA A 91 -8.68 16.87 -9.62
CA ALA A 91 -8.61 16.45 -8.23
C ALA A 91 -9.73 15.46 -7.87
N TYR A 92 -10.96 15.69 -8.34
CA TYR A 92 -12.10 14.80 -8.14
C TYR A 92 -11.86 13.43 -8.79
N ARG A 93 -11.46 13.40 -10.07
CA ARG A 93 -11.06 12.16 -10.78
C ARG A 93 -9.99 11.40 -9.99
N ASN A 94 -8.96 12.10 -9.53
CA ASN A 94 -7.88 11.48 -8.78
C ASN A 94 -8.37 10.86 -7.46
N LEU A 95 -9.22 11.58 -6.71
CA LEU A 95 -9.78 11.11 -5.43
C LEU A 95 -10.69 9.90 -5.59
N VAL A 96 -11.46 9.84 -6.69
CA VAL A 96 -12.28 8.68 -7.04
C VAL A 96 -11.41 7.44 -7.29
N HIS A 97 -10.28 7.60 -7.97
CA HIS A 97 -9.38 6.49 -8.29
C HIS A 97 -8.36 6.19 -7.19
N TRP A 98 -8.17 7.08 -6.22
CA TRP A 98 -7.18 6.93 -5.14
C TRP A 98 -7.18 5.55 -4.48
N PRO A 99 -8.33 4.95 -4.10
CA PRO A 99 -8.32 3.62 -3.48
C PRO A 99 -7.72 2.55 -4.40
N VAL A 100 -8.02 2.59 -5.69
CA VAL A 100 -7.48 1.64 -6.67
C VAL A 100 -6.01 1.93 -6.98
N LEU A 101 -5.62 3.21 -7.03
CA LEU A 101 -4.23 3.62 -7.21
C LEU A 101 -3.34 3.17 -6.04
N SER A 102 -3.84 3.27 -4.80
CA SER A 102 -3.17 2.73 -3.61
C SER A 102 -2.95 1.23 -3.74
N VAL A 103 -3.97 0.48 -4.16
CA VAL A 103 -3.81 -0.96 -4.34
C VAL A 103 -2.82 -1.29 -5.46
N GLY A 104 -2.90 -0.58 -6.59
CA GLY A 104 -1.93 -0.75 -7.68
C GLY A 104 -0.49 -0.52 -7.22
N ARG A 105 -0.26 0.44 -6.31
CA ARG A 105 1.06 0.66 -5.69
C ARG A 105 1.47 -0.51 -4.78
N VAL A 106 0.59 -0.98 -3.90
CA VAL A 106 0.89 -2.07 -2.96
C VAL A 106 1.13 -3.41 -3.69
N MET A 107 0.29 -3.75 -4.66
CA MET A 107 0.37 -5.01 -5.40
C MET A 107 1.44 -5.01 -6.50
N GLY A 108 1.94 -3.84 -6.89
CA GLY A 108 2.98 -3.69 -7.91
C GLY A 108 4.33 -3.32 -7.28
N PRO A 109 4.73 -2.03 -7.34
CA PRO A 109 6.06 -1.59 -6.92
C PRO A 109 6.40 -1.93 -5.47
N HIS A 110 5.45 -1.87 -4.53
CA HIS A 110 5.72 -2.23 -3.13
C HIS A 110 6.04 -3.72 -2.97
N LEU A 111 5.20 -4.61 -3.52
CA LEU A 111 5.41 -6.06 -3.47
C LEU A 111 6.74 -6.43 -4.12
N LEU A 112 7.01 -5.93 -5.33
CA LEU A 112 8.25 -6.21 -6.06
C LEU A 112 9.48 -5.65 -5.35
N GLY A 113 9.40 -4.41 -4.84
CA GLY A 113 10.48 -3.78 -4.10
C GLY A 113 10.78 -4.48 -2.79
N THR A 114 9.75 -4.92 -2.08
CA THR A 114 9.87 -5.72 -0.86
C THR A 114 10.51 -7.07 -1.16
N MET A 115 9.95 -7.84 -2.09
CA MET A 115 10.51 -9.15 -2.45
C MET A 115 11.95 -9.05 -2.93
N GLY A 116 12.25 -8.14 -3.85
CA GLY A 116 13.61 -7.94 -4.36
C GLY A 116 14.59 -7.52 -3.26
N GLY A 117 14.21 -6.54 -2.44
CA GLY A 117 15.05 -6.06 -1.34
C GLY A 117 15.32 -7.14 -0.29
N PHE A 118 14.29 -7.89 0.12
CA PHE A 118 14.43 -8.99 1.08
C PHE A 118 15.26 -10.15 0.52
N LEU A 119 15.00 -10.60 -0.71
CA LEU A 119 15.76 -11.70 -1.31
C LEU A 119 17.24 -11.34 -1.47
N LEU A 120 17.55 -10.11 -1.86
CA LEU A 120 18.93 -9.64 -1.95
C LEU A 120 19.62 -9.56 -0.58
N ALA A 121 18.91 -9.06 0.44
CA ALA A 121 19.45 -8.97 1.79
C ALA A 121 19.65 -10.36 2.43
N ILE A 122 18.73 -11.30 2.17
CA ILE A 122 18.84 -12.70 2.60
C ILE A 122 19.99 -13.39 1.88
N ASP A 123 20.13 -13.25 0.55
CA ASP A 123 21.24 -13.82 -0.21
C ASP A 123 22.58 -13.32 0.32
N TRP A 124 22.70 -12.01 0.58
CA TRP A 124 23.90 -11.45 1.19
C TRP A 124 24.16 -12.06 2.57
N ALA A 125 23.18 -12.07 3.48
CA ALA A 125 23.35 -12.64 4.81
C ALA A 125 23.68 -14.14 4.78
N HIS A 126 23.07 -14.90 3.88
CA HIS A 126 23.28 -16.33 3.71
C HIS A 126 24.70 -16.66 3.25
N ARG A 127 25.22 -15.93 2.25
CA ARG A 127 26.60 -16.12 1.74
C ARG A 127 27.68 -15.94 2.79
N TRP A 128 27.43 -15.11 3.81
CA TRP A 128 28.36 -14.86 4.91
C TRP A 128 28.03 -15.66 6.18
N GLY A 129 27.15 -16.66 6.09
CA GLY A 129 26.77 -17.52 7.23
C GLY A 129 25.87 -16.85 8.27
N GLY A 130 25.32 -15.67 7.98
CA GLY A 130 24.45 -14.89 8.85
C GLY A 130 22.95 -15.22 8.75
N PHE A 131 22.54 -16.03 7.77
CA PHE A 131 21.15 -16.48 7.64
C PHE A 131 21.09 -17.94 7.15
N PRO A 132 20.32 -18.83 7.79
CA PRO A 132 20.39 -20.27 7.50
C PRO A 132 19.65 -20.65 6.21
N THR A 133 18.68 -19.84 5.79
CA THR A 133 17.83 -20.09 4.62
C THR A 133 18.31 -19.25 3.44
N GLY A 134 18.61 -19.86 2.31
CA GLY A 134 18.98 -19.15 1.09
C GLY A 134 17.78 -18.52 0.37
N PRO A 135 18.03 -17.69 -0.67
CA PRO A 135 16.97 -17.01 -1.42
C PRO A 135 16.10 -17.99 -2.23
N LEU A 136 16.60 -19.16 -2.61
CA LEU A 136 15.83 -20.16 -3.36
C LEU A 136 14.80 -20.84 -2.46
N GLU A 137 15.17 -21.17 -1.23
CA GLU A 137 14.23 -21.76 -0.27
C GLU A 137 13.11 -20.78 0.10
N MET A 138 13.40 -19.48 0.17
CA MET A 138 12.37 -18.45 0.41
C MET A 138 11.26 -18.47 -0.65
N LEU A 139 11.56 -18.90 -1.88
CA LEU A 139 10.56 -18.99 -2.96
C LEU A 139 9.50 -20.07 -2.71
N TYR A 140 9.66 -20.97 -1.74
CA TYR A 140 8.59 -21.89 -1.35
C TYR A 140 7.35 -21.17 -0.80
N LEU A 141 7.52 -19.94 -0.30
CA LEU A 141 6.42 -19.07 0.14
C LEU A 141 5.96 -18.09 -0.95
N LEU A 142 6.37 -18.28 -2.21
CA LEU A 142 6.02 -17.39 -3.32
C LEU A 142 4.50 -17.16 -3.47
N PRO A 143 3.61 -18.19 -3.37
CA PRO A 143 2.16 -17.97 -3.45
C PRO A 143 1.60 -17.11 -2.31
N TRP A 144 2.31 -17.05 -1.18
CA TRP A 144 1.87 -16.33 0.01
C TRP A 144 2.18 -14.82 -0.06
N TYR A 145 3.24 -14.40 -0.75
CA TYR A 145 3.59 -12.97 -0.83
C TYR A 145 2.48 -12.08 -1.43
N PRO A 146 1.81 -12.45 -2.55
CA PRO A 146 0.69 -11.67 -3.06
C PRO A 146 -0.50 -11.60 -2.10
N LEU A 147 -0.73 -12.64 -1.29
CA LEU A 147 -1.79 -12.65 -0.28
C LEU A 147 -1.51 -11.66 0.83
N ASN A 148 -0.28 -11.67 1.34
CA ASN A 148 0.13 -10.75 2.37
C ASN A 148 0.09 -9.29 1.86
N ALA A 149 0.52 -9.03 0.62
CA ALA A 149 0.40 -7.72 0.00
C ALA A 149 -1.07 -7.30 -0.22
N ALA A 150 -1.95 -8.23 -0.58
CA ALA A 150 -3.38 -7.94 -0.74
C ALA A 150 -4.03 -7.51 0.59
N LEU A 151 -3.61 -8.08 1.73
CA LEU A 151 -4.06 -7.62 3.05
C LEU A 151 -3.65 -6.16 3.32
N HIS A 152 -2.39 -5.80 3.02
CA HIS A 152 -1.93 -4.41 3.10
C HIS A 152 -2.77 -3.50 2.17
N ALA A 153 -2.99 -3.93 0.94
CA ALA A 153 -3.74 -3.17 -0.06
C ALA A 153 -5.20 -2.92 0.34
N ILE A 154 -5.86 -3.88 1.01
CA ILE A 154 -7.23 -3.72 1.52
C ILE A 154 -7.30 -2.61 2.57
N ILE A 155 -6.36 -2.58 3.51
CA ILE A 155 -6.31 -1.55 4.57
C ILE A 155 -6.22 -0.17 3.92
N GLU A 156 -5.29 -0.01 2.99
CA GLU A 156 -5.11 1.21 2.22
C GLU A 156 -6.35 1.60 1.40
N TYR A 157 -6.99 0.63 0.74
CA TYR A 157 -8.19 0.84 -0.04
C TYR A 157 -9.34 1.37 0.82
N LEU A 158 -9.62 0.74 1.96
CA LEU A 158 -10.74 1.11 2.83
C LEU A 158 -10.53 2.51 3.44
N VAL A 159 -9.31 2.82 3.87
CA VAL A 159 -8.98 4.16 4.36
C VAL A 159 -9.04 5.17 3.22
N GLY A 160 -8.43 4.88 2.07
CA GLY A 160 -8.47 5.74 0.89
C GLY A 160 -9.92 6.05 0.47
N ALA A 161 -10.77 5.04 0.39
CA ALA A 161 -12.17 5.19 0.01
C ALA A 161 -12.91 6.09 1.00
N SER A 162 -12.80 5.83 2.32
CA SER A 162 -13.49 6.61 3.34
C SER A 162 -13.00 8.08 3.42
N GLN A 163 -11.68 8.30 3.26
CA GLN A 163 -11.11 9.64 3.39
C GLN A 163 -11.29 10.47 2.11
N SER A 164 -11.25 9.86 0.93
CA SER A 164 -11.50 10.55 -0.35
C SER A 164 -12.90 11.17 -0.41
N GLN A 165 -13.92 10.52 0.15
CA GLN A 165 -15.31 11.03 0.16
C GLN A 165 -15.41 12.45 0.74
N ARG A 166 -14.65 12.75 1.80
CA ARG A 166 -14.70 14.08 2.44
C ARG A 166 -14.14 15.18 1.54
N LEU A 167 -13.08 14.89 0.81
CA LEU A 167 -12.47 15.85 -0.12
C LEU A 167 -13.35 16.02 -1.36
N MET A 168 -13.94 14.94 -1.85
CA MET A 168 -14.90 15.01 -2.97
C MET A 168 -16.16 15.80 -2.60
N ALA A 169 -16.68 15.64 -1.39
CA ALA A 169 -17.82 16.43 -0.89
C ALA A 169 -17.49 17.93 -0.89
N TYR A 170 -16.30 18.31 -0.39
CA TYR A 170 -15.83 19.70 -0.45
C TYR A 170 -15.77 20.25 -1.87
N LEU A 171 -15.27 19.46 -2.84
CA LEU A 171 -15.22 19.88 -4.24
C LEU A 171 -16.62 20.10 -4.83
N ARG A 172 -17.59 19.22 -4.52
CA ARG A 172 -18.99 19.36 -4.96
C ARG A 172 -19.69 20.55 -4.32
N GLU A 173 -19.43 20.80 -3.04
CA GLU A 173 -19.98 21.97 -2.33
C GLU A 173 -19.50 23.27 -2.98
N ARG A 174 -18.24 23.33 -3.42
CA ARG A 174 -17.64 24.54 -4.01
C ARG A 174 -17.96 24.74 -5.50
N PHE A 175 -17.98 23.68 -6.29
CA PHE A 175 -18.08 23.75 -7.75
C PHE A 175 -19.39 23.15 -8.32
N GLY A 176 -20.32 22.76 -7.44
CA GLY A 176 -21.54 22.07 -7.83
C GLY A 176 -21.27 20.69 -8.46
N ASP A 177 -22.27 20.14 -9.13
CA ASP A 177 -22.15 18.84 -9.80
C ASP A 177 -21.31 18.89 -11.09
N GLU A 178 -20.93 20.08 -11.57
CA GLU A 178 -20.05 20.23 -12.74
C GLU A 178 -18.65 19.63 -12.52
N VAL A 179 -18.24 19.45 -11.26
CA VAL A 179 -16.97 18.81 -10.88
C VAL A 179 -17.04 17.29 -10.99
N VAL A 180 -18.25 16.71 -10.97
CA VAL A 180 -18.44 15.27 -10.97
C VAL A 180 -18.09 14.73 -12.34
N VAL A 181 -17.10 13.85 -12.37
CA VAL A 181 -16.72 13.14 -13.58
C VAL A 181 -17.24 11.72 -13.45
N SER A 182 -18.06 11.28 -14.40
CA SER A 182 -18.58 9.91 -14.43
C SER A 182 -17.43 8.91 -14.48
N SER A 183 -17.11 8.29 -13.34
CA SER A 183 -16.17 7.18 -13.29
C SER A 183 -16.96 5.88 -13.40
N ARG A 184 -16.73 5.11 -14.47
CA ARG A 184 -17.23 3.73 -14.54
C ARG A 184 -16.28 2.81 -13.76
N LEU A 185 -16.24 2.92 -12.43
CA LEU A 185 -15.64 1.88 -11.58
C LEU A 185 -16.61 0.69 -11.55
N ARG A 186 -16.60 -0.11 -12.61
CA ARG A 186 -17.67 -1.07 -12.93
C ARG A 186 -17.63 -2.41 -12.19
N ILE A 187 -16.65 -2.66 -11.32
CA ILE A 187 -16.67 -3.83 -10.43
C ILE A 187 -16.04 -3.39 -9.10
N PRO A 188 -16.66 -3.64 -7.93
CA PRO A 188 -16.06 -3.25 -6.67
C PRO A 188 -14.80 -4.10 -6.46
N PHE A 189 -13.67 -3.43 -6.51
CA PHE A 189 -12.33 -4.00 -6.42
C PHE A 189 -12.18 -5.01 -5.27
N VAL A 190 -12.85 -4.72 -4.15
CA VAL A 190 -12.92 -5.56 -2.95
C VAL A 190 -13.44 -6.97 -3.24
N PHE A 191 -14.45 -7.15 -4.11
CA PHE A 191 -14.98 -8.48 -4.44
C PHE A 191 -14.01 -9.30 -5.30
N LYS A 192 -13.20 -8.64 -6.14
CA LYS A 192 -12.15 -9.31 -6.91
C LYS A 192 -11.00 -9.74 -6.00
N VAL A 193 -10.60 -8.88 -5.06
CA VAL A 193 -9.55 -9.20 -4.08
C VAL A 193 -10.00 -10.28 -3.10
N LEU A 194 -11.22 -10.19 -2.56
CA LEU A 194 -11.80 -11.25 -1.73
C LEU A 194 -11.91 -12.57 -2.50
N GLY A 195 -12.36 -12.54 -3.76
CA GLY A 195 -12.41 -13.74 -4.60
C GLY A 195 -11.04 -14.39 -4.80
N VAL A 196 -9.99 -13.59 -5.00
CA VAL A 196 -8.62 -14.07 -5.14
C VAL A 196 -8.04 -14.56 -3.81
N LEU A 197 -8.28 -13.85 -2.70
CA LEU A 197 -7.85 -14.26 -1.36
C LEU A 197 -8.50 -15.58 -0.93
N VAL A 198 -9.79 -15.77 -1.23
CA VAL A 198 -10.51 -17.03 -0.98
C VAL A 198 -9.96 -18.15 -1.88
N ALA A 199 -9.79 -17.91 -3.18
CA ALA A 199 -9.28 -18.92 -4.11
C ALA A 199 -7.85 -19.37 -3.79
N LEU A 200 -6.98 -18.44 -3.39
CA LEU A 200 -5.58 -18.72 -3.07
C LEU A 200 -5.39 -19.20 -1.62
N GLY A 201 -6.24 -18.79 -0.68
CA GLY A 201 -6.27 -19.34 0.69
C GLY A 201 -6.77 -20.78 0.75
N LEU A 202 -7.55 -21.22 -0.24
CA LEU A 202 -7.96 -22.61 -0.44
C LEU A 202 -6.92 -23.47 -1.17
N LEU A 203 -5.93 -22.85 -1.82
CA LEU A 203 -4.89 -23.56 -2.58
C LEU A 203 -3.94 -24.43 -1.74
N PRO A 204 -3.53 -24.07 -0.50
CA PRO A 204 -2.80 -25.00 0.36
C PRO A 204 -3.65 -26.15 0.92
N LEU A 205 -4.96 -26.20 0.63
CA LEU A 205 -5.87 -27.28 1.01
C LEU A 205 -6.24 -28.21 -0.17
N LEU A 206 -5.68 -27.96 -1.36
CA LEU A 206 -5.83 -28.75 -2.60
C LEU A 206 -4.49 -29.34 -3.02
#